data_AF-A0A2T4VQB4-F1
#
_entry.id   AF-A0A2T4VQB4-F1
#
_cell.length_a   1.000
_cell.length_b   1.000
_cell.length_c   1.000
_cell.angle_alpha   90.00
_cell.angle_beta   90.00
_cell.angle_gamma   90.00
#
_symmetry.space_group_name_H-M   'P 1'
#
loop_
_entity.id
_entity.type
_entity.pdbx_description
1 polymer ?
#
loop_
_entity_poly.entity_id
_entity_poly.type
_entity_poly.pdbx_seq_one_letter_code
_entity_poly.pdbx_strand_id
1 'polypeptide(L)'
;MAFPPRLAHLATRSVVAAKLTPTYARAHHIDENEAAQRLSTALQGRLLTSLLEEAWLAMRGKSKRLTDEGLLEKVATTLRDRPMRPGRVAEPTPAWSAFLVLLDLEAGTASEAARRVMESPEGRQRAQDGLAEAGRFLAAELTRGR
;
A
#
# COMPACT_ATOMS: atom_id res chain seq x y z
N MET A 1 -3.65 -3.96 19.33
CA MET A 1 -3.95 -4.16 17.89
C MET A 1 -3.63 -2.88 17.16
N ALA A 2 -2.87 -2.96 16.06
CA ALA A 2 -2.44 -1.78 15.30
C ALA A 2 -3.54 -1.25 14.34
N PHE A 3 -4.48 -2.10 13.91
CA PHE A 3 -5.70 -1.70 13.19
C PHE A 3 -6.89 -2.66 13.50
N PRO A 4 -8.16 -2.26 13.24
CA PRO A 4 -9.33 -3.11 13.46
C PRO A 4 -9.43 -4.26 12.43
N PRO A 5 -9.78 -5.51 12.82
CA PRO A 5 -9.89 -6.65 11.90
C PRO A 5 -10.77 -6.41 10.67
N ARG A 6 -11.86 -5.66 10.83
CA ARG A 6 -12.77 -5.29 9.72
C ARG A 6 -12.04 -4.59 8.57
N LEU A 7 -10.97 -3.85 8.85
CA LEU A 7 -10.16 -3.21 7.82
C LEU A 7 -9.52 -4.25 6.89
N ALA A 8 -8.93 -5.33 7.41
CA ALA A 8 -8.32 -6.38 6.59
C ALA A 8 -9.34 -7.15 5.75
N HIS A 9 -10.59 -7.27 6.24
CA HIS A 9 -11.69 -7.86 5.47
C HIS A 9 -12.19 -6.94 4.33
N LEU A 10 -12.10 -5.62 4.50
CA LEU A 10 -12.48 -4.64 3.48
C LEU A 10 -11.37 -4.42 2.45
N ALA A 11 -10.15 -4.14 2.93
CA ALA A 11 -8.95 -3.90 2.14
C ALA A 11 -8.15 -5.20 1.98
N THR A 12 -8.76 -6.17 1.30
CA THR A 12 -8.12 -7.46 1.02
C THR A 12 -6.88 -7.29 0.15
N ARG A 13 -6.04 -8.34 0.07
CA ARG A 13 -4.85 -8.35 -0.80
C ARG A 13 -5.15 -7.90 -2.23
N SER A 14 -6.23 -8.40 -2.83
CA SER A 14 -6.61 -8.07 -4.20
C SER A 14 -7.03 -6.60 -4.35
N VAL A 15 -7.74 -6.06 -3.35
CA VAL A 15 -8.12 -4.65 -3.31
C VAL A 15 -6.88 -3.76 -3.22
N VAL A 16 -5.97 -4.08 -2.28
CA VAL A 16 -4.73 -3.32 -2.09
C VAL A 16 -3.85 -3.39 -3.33
N ALA A 17 -3.69 -4.57 -3.92
CA ALA A 17 -2.95 -4.74 -5.19
C ALA A 17 -3.54 -3.84 -6.27
N ALA A 18 -4.86 -3.84 -6.48
CA ALA A 18 -5.51 -2.98 -7.48
C ALA A 18 -5.26 -1.47 -7.23
N LYS A 19 -5.15 -1.03 -5.97
CA LYS A 19 -4.82 0.38 -5.68
C LYS A 19 -3.37 0.72 -6.04
N LEU A 20 -2.46 -0.24 -5.95
CA LEU A 20 -1.03 -0.04 -6.20
C LEU A 20 -0.64 -0.31 -7.66
N THR A 21 -1.43 -1.12 -8.40
CA THR A 21 -1.12 -1.55 -9.78
C THR A 21 -0.67 -0.42 -10.69
N PRO A 22 -1.38 0.72 -10.80
CA PRO A 22 -0.99 1.76 -11.75
C PRO A 22 0.37 2.40 -11.42
N THR A 23 0.66 2.58 -10.12
CA THR A 23 1.95 3.12 -9.67
C THR A 23 3.08 2.14 -9.95
N TYR A 24 2.88 0.86 -9.62
CA TYR A 24 3.88 -0.18 -9.84
C TYR A 24 4.15 -0.39 -11.35
N ALA A 25 3.10 -0.56 -12.16
CA ALA A 25 3.21 -0.72 -13.61
C ALA A 25 4.00 0.43 -14.26
N ARG A 26 3.67 1.67 -13.89
CA ARG A 26 4.36 2.85 -14.42
C ARG A 26 5.84 2.90 -14.01
N ALA A 27 6.15 2.60 -12.75
CA ALA A 27 7.52 2.67 -12.25
C ALA A 27 8.43 1.60 -12.84
N HIS A 28 7.88 0.42 -13.13
CA HIS A 28 8.63 -0.71 -13.68
C HIS A 28 8.56 -0.81 -15.21
N HIS A 29 7.78 0.07 -15.87
CA HIS A 29 7.54 0.01 -17.32
C HIS A 29 7.02 -1.35 -17.81
N ILE A 30 6.10 -1.94 -17.03
CA ILE A 30 5.46 -3.22 -17.34
C ILE A 30 3.94 -3.03 -17.49
N ASP A 31 3.25 -4.03 -18.04
CA ASP A 31 1.80 -4.00 -18.15
C ASP A 31 1.10 -4.22 -16.79
N GLU A 32 -0.17 -3.83 -16.72
CA GLU A 32 -0.94 -3.88 -15.48
C GLU A 32 -1.24 -5.31 -15.00
N ASN A 33 -1.29 -6.30 -15.89
CA ASN A 33 -1.53 -7.69 -15.49
C ASN A 33 -0.28 -8.27 -14.82
N GLU A 34 0.89 -8.03 -15.41
CA GLU A 34 2.17 -8.42 -14.81
C GLU A 34 2.38 -7.71 -13.46
N ALA A 35 2.11 -6.40 -13.41
CA ALA A 35 2.17 -5.62 -12.17
C ALA A 35 1.24 -6.19 -11.08
N ALA A 36 -0.01 -6.51 -11.43
CA ALA A 36 -0.96 -7.10 -10.49
C ALA A 36 -0.49 -8.47 -9.96
N GLN A 37 0.12 -9.30 -10.81
CA GLN A 37 0.67 -10.59 -10.39
C GLN A 37 1.83 -10.42 -9.40
N ARG A 38 2.80 -9.55 -9.71
CA ARG A 38 3.95 -9.27 -8.84
C ARG A 38 3.52 -8.68 -7.50
N LEU A 39 2.60 -7.71 -7.52
CA LEU A 39 2.01 -7.13 -6.30
C LEU A 39 1.27 -8.17 -5.47
N SER A 40 0.50 -9.06 -6.11
CA SER A 40 -0.21 -10.13 -5.39
C SER A 40 0.76 -11.10 -4.73
N THR A 41 1.96 -11.32 -5.28
CA THR A 41 3.03 -12.10 -4.63
C THR A 41 3.63 -11.33 -3.45
N ALA A 42 4.05 -10.08 -3.67
CA ALA A 42 4.67 -9.25 -2.63
C ALA A 42 3.78 -9.06 -1.38
N LEU A 43 2.46 -8.99 -1.57
CA LEU A 43 1.48 -8.77 -0.51
C LEU A 43 1.01 -10.08 0.16
N GLN A 44 1.63 -11.23 -0.09
CA GLN A 44 1.30 -12.48 0.62
C GLN A 44 1.84 -12.51 2.06
N GLY A 45 2.93 -11.80 2.31
CA GLY A 45 3.64 -11.81 3.58
C GLY A 45 3.19 -10.70 4.54
N ARG A 46 4.12 -10.30 5.41
CA ARG A 46 3.90 -9.29 6.45
C ARG A 46 3.71 -7.88 5.89
N LEU A 47 4.15 -7.63 4.66
CA LEU A 47 4.08 -6.31 4.03
C LEU A 47 2.64 -5.80 3.91
N LEU A 48 1.67 -6.68 3.62
CA LEU A 48 0.25 -6.27 3.60
C LEU A 48 -0.21 -5.77 4.96
N THR A 49 0.10 -6.50 6.03
CA THR A 49 -0.24 -6.11 7.41
C THR A 49 0.38 -4.77 7.76
N SER A 50 1.69 -4.60 7.55
CA SER A 50 2.38 -3.34 7.87
C SER A 50 1.87 -2.15 7.04
N LEU A 51 1.50 -2.39 5.78
CA LEU A 51 0.89 -1.35 4.94
C LEU A 51 -0.52 -0.96 5.44
N LEU A 52 -1.32 -1.93 5.90
CA LEU A 52 -2.63 -1.66 6.50
C LEU A 52 -2.51 -0.92 7.84
N GLU A 53 -1.46 -1.19 8.64
CA GLU A 53 -1.14 -0.44 9.86
C GLU A 53 -0.86 1.04 9.54
N GLU A 54 0.04 1.32 8.60
CA GLU A 54 0.35 2.69 8.18
C GLU A 54 -0.87 3.40 7.57
N ALA A 55 -1.66 2.69 6.74
CA ALA A 55 -2.88 3.25 6.17
C ALA A 55 -3.90 3.58 7.26
N TRP A 56 -4.08 2.73 8.27
CA TRP A 56 -4.97 2.99 9.39
C TRP A 56 -4.53 4.20 10.21
N LEU A 57 -3.23 4.28 10.53
CA LEU A 57 -2.64 5.42 11.22
C LEU A 57 -2.87 6.73 10.45
N ALA A 58 -2.62 6.73 9.14
CA ALA A 58 -2.83 7.89 8.28
C ALA A 58 -4.31 8.32 8.22
N MET A 59 -5.24 7.36 8.13
CA MET A 59 -6.67 7.66 8.12
C MET A 59 -7.13 8.29 9.44
N ARG A 60 -6.70 7.77 10.59
CA ARG A 60 -7.02 8.32 11.92
C ARG A 60 -6.44 9.72 12.10
N GLY A 61 -5.21 9.96 11.65
CA GLY A 61 -4.57 11.28 11.71
C GLY A 61 -5.31 12.35 10.91
N LYS A 62 -5.89 11.98 9.76
CA LYS A 62 -6.63 12.90 8.88
C LYS A 62 -8.07 13.13 9.32
N SER A 63 -8.72 12.13 9.89
CA SER A 63 -10.17 12.15 10.14
C SER A 63 -10.52 12.34 11.62
N LYS A 64 -10.08 13.47 12.21
CA LYS A 64 -10.30 13.80 13.64
C LYS A 64 -11.77 13.84 14.10
N ARG A 65 -12.73 13.83 13.16
CA ARG A 65 -14.17 13.90 13.44
C ARG A 65 -14.88 12.55 13.39
N LEU A 66 -14.23 11.50 12.88
CA LEU A 66 -14.84 10.17 12.79
C LEU A 66 -14.31 9.28 13.92
N THR A 67 -15.21 8.47 14.48
CA THR A 67 -14.82 7.32 15.28
C THR A 67 -14.18 6.25 14.40
N ASP A 68 -13.52 5.27 15.00
CA ASP A 68 -12.95 4.13 14.28
C ASP A 68 -14.03 3.41 13.45
N GLU A 69 -15.22 3.18 14.01
CA GLU A 69 -16.40 2.63 13.30
C GLU A 69 -16.87 3.52 12.15
N GLY A 70 -16.95 4.83 12.35
CA GLY A 70 -17.33 5.76 11.29
C GLY A 70 -16.33 5.78 10.14
N LEU A 71 -15.04 5.62 10.45
CA LEU A 71 -13.98 5.50 9.46
C LEU A 71 -14.06 4.17 8.69
N LEU A 72 -14.32 3.05 9.38
CA LEU A 72 -14.55 1.75 8.74
C LEU A 72 -15.77 1.78 7.81
N GLU A 73 -16.84 2.48 8.20
CA GLU A 73 -18.02 2.64 7.34
C GLU A 73 -17.72 3.48 6.11
N LYS A 74 -16.88 4.52 6.24
CA LYS A 74 -16.39 5.29 5.10
C LYS A 74 -15.57 4.42 4.13
N VAL A 75 -14.71 3.54 4.65
CA VAL A 75 -13.96 2.59 3.81
C VAL A 75 -14.92 1.62 3.11
N ALA A 76 -15.86 1.04 3.85
CA ALA A 76 -16.86 0.13 3.27
C ALA A 76 -17.69 0.80 2.17
N THR A 77 -18.11 2.06 2.38
CA THR A 77 -18.86 2.85 1.40
C THR A 77 -18.02 3.12 0.14
N THR A 78 -16.74 3.46 0.33
CA THR A 78 -15.82 3.72 -0.79
C THR A 78 -15.62 2.47 -1.66
N LEU A 79 -15.56 1.29 -1.04
CA LEU A 79 -15.30 0.02 -1.71
C LEU A 79 -16.55 -0.70 -2.20
N ARG A 80 -17.76 -0.26 -1.83
CA ARG A 80 -19.02 -0.99 -2.07
C ARG A 80 -19.22 -1.45 -3.52
N ASP A 81 -19.11 -0.54 -4.48
CA ASP A 81 -19.50 -0.84 -5.87
C ASP A 81 -18.31 -1.20 -6.75
N ARG A 82 -17.13 -0.68 -6.43
CA ARG A 82 -15.92 -0.83 -7.27
C ARG A 82 -14.67 -1.08 -6.40
N PRO A 83 -14.64 -2.18 -5.63
CA PRO A 83 -13.52 -2.48 -4.74
C PRO A 83 -12.22 -2.60 -5.53
N MET A 84 -12.29 -3.18 -6.74
CA MET A 84 -11.18 -3.40 -7.66
C MET A 84 -10.87 -2.20 -8.57
N ARG A 85 -11.50 -1.03 -8.37
CA ARG A 85 -11.15 0.19 -9.14
C ARG A 85 -9.66 0.46 -8.99
N PRO A 86 -8.89 0.60 -10.08
CA PRO A 86 -7.48 0.94 -9.99
C PRO A 86 -7.26 2.24 -9.20
N GLY A 87 -6.15 2.28 -8.47
CA GLY A 87 -5.77 3.49 -7.73
C GLY A 87 -5.35 4.62 -8.67
N ARG A 88 -5.11 5.80 -8.10
CA ARG A 88 -4.38 6.85 -8.82
C ARG A 88 -2.92 6.46 -8.98
N VAL A 89 -2.23 7.07 -9.95
CA VAL A 89 -0.78 6.90 -10.05
C VAL A 89 -0.09 7.87 -9.08
N ALA A 90 0.69 7.35 -8.14
CA ALA A 90 1.36 8.15 -7.13
C ALA A 90 2.54 8.95 -7.73
N GLU A 91 2.82 10.13 -7.20
CA GLU A 91 3.96 10.93 -7.66
C GLU A 91 5.30 10.25 -7.30
N PRO A 92 6.29 10.29 -8.20
CA PRO A 92 7.60 9.70 -7.92
C PRO A 92 8.33 10.52 -6.84
N THR A 93 8.51 9.91 -5.67
CA THR A 93 9.28 10.46 -4.55
C THR A 93 10.33 9.44 -4.09
N PRO A 94 11.40 9.85 -3.38
CA PRO A 94 12.36 8.91 -2.81
C PRO A 94 11.72 7.85 -1.90
N ALA A 95 10.67 8.22 -1.16
CA ALA A 95 9.91 7.31 -0.32
C ALA A 95 9.17 6.26 -1.16
N TRP A 96 8.52 6.67 -2.26
CA TRP A 96 7.91 5.73 -3.20
C TRP A 96 8.91 4.79 -3.83
N SER A 97 10.08 5.28 -4.25
CA SER A 97 11.14 4.42 -4.78
C SER A 97 11.58 3.37 -3.76
N ALA A 98 11.74 3.75 -2.48
CA ALA A 98 12.09 2.81 -1.43
C ALA A 98 10.99 1.75 -1.20
N PHE A 99 9.71 2.16 -1.22
CA PHE A 99 8.58 1.23 -1.12
C PHE A 99 8.49 0.26 -2.30
N LEU A 100 8.75 0.72 -3.52
CA LEU A 100 8.79 -0.14 -4.71
C LEU A 100 9.89 -1.19 -4.61
N VAL A 101 11.07 -0.82 -4.12
CA VAL A 101 12.15 -1.80 -3.86
C VAL A 101 11.74 -2.82 -2.79
N LEU A 102 11.00 -2.42 -1.76
CA LEU A 102 10.43 -3.38 -0.79
C LEU A 102 9.47 -4.37 -1.45
N LEU A 103 8.60 -3.89 -2.33
CA LEU A 103 7.70 -4.75 -3.09
C LEU A 103 8.49 -5.73 -3.97
N ASP A 104 9.56 -5.28 -4.61
CA ASP A 104 10.41 -6.13 -5.44
C ASP A 104 11.14 -7.20 -4.62
N LEU A 105 11.59 -6.86 -3.41
CA LEU A 105 12.22 -7.81 -2.49
C LEU A 105 11.24 -8.90 -2.07
N GLU A 106 10.02 -8.53 -1.69
CA GLU A 106 8.96 -9.48 -1.32
C GLU A 106 8.46 -10.28 -2.53
N ALA A 107 8.47 -9.70 -3.73
CA ALA A 107 8.16 -10.39 -4.98
C ALA A 107 9.30 -11.30 -5.47
N GLY A 108 10.49 -11.23 -4.88
CA GLY A 108 11.68 -11.97 -5.33
C GLY A 108 12.26 -11.48 -6.66
N THR A 109 11.99 -10.23 -7.02
CA THR A 109 12.44 -9.61 -8.30
C THR A 109 13.55 -8.57 -8.12
N ALA A 110 13.83 -8.17 -6.87
CA ALA A 110 14.94 -7.28 -6.56
C ALA A 110 16.31 -7.96 -6.73
N SER A 111 17.32 -7.17 -7.09
CA SER A 111 18.70 -7.63 -7.13
C SER A 111 19.29 -7.81 -5.72
N GLU A 112 20.31 -8.64 -5.59
CA GLU A 112 21.07 -8.80 -4.33
C GLU A 112 21.75 -7.50 -3.88
N ALA A 113 22.13 -6.62 -4.82
CA ALA A 113 22.63 -5.30 -4.48
C ALA A 113 21.56 -4.43 -3.81
N ALA A 114 20.32 -4.45 -4.33
CA ALA A 114 19.20 -3.75 -3.73
C ALA A 114 18.86 -4.31 -2.34
N ARG A 115 18.89 -5.64 -2.17
CA ARG A 115 18.72 -6.29 -0.86
C ARG A 115 19.73 -5.75 0.17
N ARG A 116 21.02 -5.75 -0.16
CA ARG A 116 22.08 -5.26 0.73
C ARG A 116 21.90 -3.79 1.12
N VAL A 117 21.49 -2.95 0.16
CA VAL A 117 21.19 -1.54 0.44
C VAL A 117 20.03 -1.42 1.42
N MET A 118 18.95 -2.18 1.23
CA MET A 118 17.78 -2.12 2.11
C MET A 118 18.03 -2.71 3.50
N GLU A 119 19.02 -3.59 3.64
CA GLU A 119 19.44 -4.16 4.93
C GLU A 119 20.29 -3.20 5.78
N SER A 120 20.85 -2.15 5.19
CA SER A 120 21.62 -1.11 5.90
C SER A 120 20.72 -0.30 6.85
N PRO A 121 21.27 0.36 7.89
CA PRO A 121 20.49 1.24 8.76
C PRO A 121 19.71 2.32 7.99
N GLU A 122 20.35 2.95 7.01
CA GLU A 122 19.75 3.98 6.16
C GLU A 122 18.68 3.38 5.23
N GLY A 123 18.94 2.18 4.69
CA GLY A 123 17.97 1.45 3.87
C GLY A 123 16.71 1.09 4.64
N ARG A 124 16.86 0.65 5.89
CA ARG A 124 15.73 0.36 6.80
C ARG A 124 14.93 1.61 7.13
N GLN A 125 15.58 2.75 7.34
CA GLN A 125 14.85 4.01 7.54
C GLN A 125 14.06 4.40 6.29
N ARG A 126 14.68 4.34 5.11
CA ARG A 126 13.98 4.63 3.85
C ARG A 126 12.82 3.66 3.58
N ALA A 127 12.97 2.39 3.95
CA ALA A 127 11.89 1.41 3.91
C ALA A 127 10.69 1.84 4.76
N GLN A 128 10.94 2.31 5.99
CA GLN A 128 9.89 2.79 6.88
C GLN A 128 9.22 4.05 6.32
N ASP A 129 10.01 5.01 5.83
CA ASP A 129 9.49 6.23 5.21
C ASP A 129 8.62 5.91 3.99
N GLY A 130 9.07 4.95 3.17
CA GLY A 130 8.35 4.45 2.01
C GLY A 130 7.05 3.75 2.38
N LEU A 131 7.07 2.89 3.39
CA LEU A 131 5.86 2.23 3.88
C LEU A 131 4.84 3.24 4.42
N ALA A 132 5.29 4.26 5.16
CA ALA A 132 4.43 5.32 5.68
C ALA A 132 3.82 6.16 4.54
N GLU A 133 4.60 6.47 3.49
CA GLU A 133 4.11 7.18 2.30
C GLU A 133 3.08 6.36 1.51
N ALA A 134 3.37 5.08 1.28
CA ALA A 134 2.44 4.16 0.64
C ALA A 134 1.16 3.96 1.48
N GLY A 135 1.29 3.93 2.80
CA GLY A 135 0.15 3.89 3.73
C GLY A 135 -0.74 5.12 3.62
N ARG A 136 -0.15 6.33 3.57
CA ARG A 136 -0.90 7.58 3.32
C ARG A 136 -1.65 7.57 1.99
N PHE A 137 -1.00 7.09 0.94
CA PHE A 137 -1.63 6.93 -0.36
C PHE A 137 -2.80 5.93 -0.31
N LEU A 138 -2.58 4.75 0.28
CA LEU A 138 -3.62 3.74 0.41
C LEU A 138 -4.80 4.25 1.24
N ALA A 139 -4.54 4.96 2.34
CA ALA A 139 -5.55 5.63 3.15
C ALA A 139 -6.42 6.59 2.33
N ALA A 140 -5.79 7.37 1.43
CA ALA A 140 -6.51 8.29 0.55
C ALA A 140 -7.38 7.54 -0.47
N GLU A 141 -6.89 6.44 -1.05
CA GLU A 141 -7.66 5.64 -2.02
C GLU A 141 -8.79 4.84 -1.35
N LEU A 142 -8.60 4.35 -0.11
CA LEU A 142 -9.62 3.63 0.65
C LEU A 142 -10.73 4.54 1.20
N THR A 143 -10.49 5.85 1.29
CA THR A 143 -11.47 6.82 1.81
C THR A 143 -11.85 7.89 0.80
N ARG A 144 -11.57 7.62 -0.48
CA ARG A 144 -11.84 8.53 -1.58
C ARG A 144 -13.34 8.72 -1.73
N GLY A 145 -13.78 9.98 -1.85
CA GLY A 145 -15.17 10.28 -2.21
C GLY A 145 -15.53 9.63 -3.56
N ARG A 146 -16.82 9.33 -3.73
CA ARG A 146 -17.36 9.03 -5.07
C ARG A 146 -17.16 10.23 -5.99
#